data_AF-A0A8H4K3G5-F1
#
_entry.id   AF-A0A8H4K3G5-F1
#
_cell.length_a   1.000
_cell.length_b   1.000
_cell.length_c   1.000
_cell.angle_alpha   90.00
_cell.angle_beta   90.00
_cell.angle_gamma   90.00
#
_symmetry.space_group_name_H-M   'P 1'
#
loop_
_entity.id
_entity.type
_entity.pdbx_description
1 polymer ?
#
loop_
_entity_poly.entity_id
_entity_poly.type
_entity_poly.pdbx_seq_one_letter_code
_entity_poly.pdbx_strand_id
1 'polypeptide(L)'
;MASIELTPDKPSFPEGGWDVEGQMNEHIVGTALYYLDSENITPRSLQLRMQTNSYQEDWDVGQDSYTWMEQVYGARLSGGDCLQRYGSVETKQGRLLAFPNVFHHRVPPFELEDKTKPGHRRFIALWLVDPRTRIINTGNVPPQQHGWWTDKAFGNLEEKNANKVPRTLAKMMSEVAPDHDGLKAAVSAGSGKSLPKELIDMVEAETGNLAIPMSLDEAKEHRLKLMDERTRYERTAETKWSKVQYSFCEH
;
A
#
# COMPACT_ATOMS: atom_id res chain seq x y z
N MET A 1 -6.63 9.21 -7.60
CA MET A 1 -6.60 10.68 -7.48
C MET A 1 -6.68 11.02 -6.01
N ALA A 2 -5.80 11.89 -5.51
CA ALA A 2 -5.79 12.36 -4.14
C ALA A 2 -6.19 13.84 -4.10
N SER A 3 -6.96 14.22 -3.09
CA SER A 3 -7.41 15.61 -2.85
C SER A 3 -7.08 15.98 -1.41
N ILE A 4 -6.48 17.14 -1.22
CA ILE A 4 -6.30 17.76 0.09
C ILE A 4 -7.12 19.04 0.09
N GLU A 5 -8.05 19.15 1.02
CA GLU A 5 -8.95 20.28 1.17
C GLU A 5 -8.66 20.99 2.49
N LEU A 6 -8.51 22.31 2.41
CA LEU A 6 -8.33 23.20 3.54
C LEU A 6 -9.53 24.14 3.62
N THR A 7 -10.00 24.36 4.84
CA THR A 7 -11.14 25.24 5.12
C THR A 7 -10.70 26.33 6.10
N PRO A 8 -11.43 27.43 6.23
CA PRO A 8 -11.14 28.44 7.26
C PRO A 8 -11.06 27.86 8.69
N ASP A 9 -11.86 26.85 9.00
CA ASP A 9 -11.84 26.15 10.30
C ASP A 9 -10.60 25.25 10.47
N LYS A 10 -10.07 24.72 9.37
CA LYS A 10 -8.85 23.90 9.33
C LYS A 10 -7.91 24.43 8.23
N PRO A 11 -7.24 25.56 8.49
CA PRO A 11 -6.57 26.32 7.44
C PRO A 11 -5.19 25.78 7.08
N SER A 12 -4.68 24.79 7.81
CA SER A 12 -3.33 24.25 7.63
C SER A 12 -3.33 22.73 7.49
N PHE A 13 -2.41 22.27 6.65
CA PHE A 13 -2.02 20.88 6.53
C PHE A 13 -0.69 20.67 7.26
N PRO A 14 -0.61 19.69 8.18
CA PRO A 14 0.58 19.45 8.97
C PRO A 14 1.74 18.97 8.09
N GLU A 15 2.96 19.09 8.60
CA GLU A 15 4.14 18.56 7.95
C GLU A 15 4.04 17.02 7.81
N GLY A 16 4.28 16.52 6.59
CA GLY A 16 4.39 15.08 6.38
C GLY A 16 5.74 14.55 6.87
N GLY A 17 5.77 13.27 7.25
CA GLY A 17 7.03 12.55 7.43
C GLY A 17 7.82 12.46 6.13
N TRP A 18 9.09 12.10 6.24
CA TRP A 18 9.83 11.64 5.06
C TRP A 18 9.33 10.23 4.70
N ASP A 19 9.02 10.00 3.43
CA ASP A 19 8.54 8.68 2.97
C ASP A 19 9.07 8.26 1.58
N VAL A 20 9.15 6.94 1.35
CA VAL A 20 9.43 6.29 0.07
C VAL A 20 8.17 5.53 -0.34
N GLU A 21 7.81 5.60 -1.61
CA GLU A 21 6.51 5.08 -2.03
C GLU A 21 6.47 3.54 -1.94
N GLY A 22 5.51 3.06 -1.17
CA GLY A 22 5.19 1.66 -1.03
C GLY A 22 6.19 0.83 -0.22
N GLN A 23 5.93 -0.46 -0.17
CA GLN A 23 6.72 -1.43 0.58
C GLN A 23 7.60 -2.29 -0.33
N MET A 24 8.58 -2.98 0.24
CA MET A 24 9.54 -3.83 -0.50
C MET A 24 8.86 -4.90 -1.37
N ASN A 25 7.68 -5.38 -0.97
CA ASN A 25 6.88 -6.36 -1.70
C ASN A 25 6.02 -5.76 -2.82
N GLU A 26 5.88 -4.44 -2.89
CA GLU A 26 5.12 -3.76 -3.95
C GLU A 26 6.01 -3.46 -5.18
N HIS A 27 7.34 -3.62 -5.03
CA HIS A 27 8.33 -3.50 -6.11
C HIS A 27 8.22 -2.20 -6.92
N ILE A 28 7.87 -1.10 -6.26
CA ILE A 28 7.78 0.22 -6.88
C ILE A 28 9.21 0.74 -7.15
N VAL A 29 9.51 1.03 -8.41
CA VAL A 29 10.82 1.51 -8.87
C VAL A 29 10.80 2.99 -9.24
N GLY A 30 9.63 3.58 -9.44
CA GLY A 30 9.49 4.99 -9.76
C GLY A 30 8.12 5.55 -9.42
N THR A 31 8.10 6.85 -9.17
CA THR A 31 6.92 7.60 -8.77
C THR A 31 6.75 8.79 -9.70
N ALA A 32 5.51 9.01 -10.15
CA ALA A 32 5.14 10.19 -10.90
C ALA A 32 3.95 10.89 -10.24
N LEU A 33 4.10 12.19 -9.96
CA LEU A 33 3.09 13.04 -9.36
C LEU A 33 2.67 14.10 -10.37
N TYR A 34 1.39 14.14 -10.70
CA TYR A 34 0.79 15.16 -11.56
C TYR A 34 -0.16 16.05 -10.77
N TYR A 35 0.17 17.34 -10.66
CA TYR A 35 -0.66 18.32 -9.95
C TYR A 35 -1.72 18.87 -10.88
N LEU A 36 -2.93 18.33 -10.77
CA LEU A 36 -4.04 18.64 -11.67
C LEU A 36 -4.59 20.04 -11.42
N ASP A 37 -4.81 20.37 -10.16
CA ASP A 37 -5.55 21.56 -9.75
C ASP A 37 -5.13 22.00 -8.34
N SER A 38 -4.85 23.28 -8.16
CA SER A 38 -4.40 23.84 -6.88
C SER A 38 -4.83 25.29 -6.76
N GLU A 39 -5.63 25.60 -5.75
CA GLU A 39 -6.21 26.94 -5.56
C GLU A 39 -6.17 27.35 -4.10
N ASN A 40 -5.88 28.64 -3.84
CA ASN A 40 -5.88 29.27 -2.52
C ASN A 40 -4.99 28.55 -1.49
N ILE A 41 -3.79 28.14 -1.90
CA ILE A 41 -2.82 27.49 -1.02
C ILE A 41 -1.43 28.08 -1.27
N THR A 42 -0.65 28.26 -0.20
CA THR A 42 0.70 28.81 -0.28
C THR A 42 1.60 28.06 -1.27
N PRO A 43 2.65 28.71 -1.83
CA PRO A 43 3.61 28.07 -2.72
C PRO A 43 4.29 26.89 -2.03
N ARG A 44 4.36 25.76 -2.75
CA ARG A 44 4.75 24.47 -2.16
C ARG A 44 5.80 23.77 -2.96
N SER A 45 6.70 23.11 -2.24
CA SER A 45 7.74 22.29 -2.85
C SER A 45 7.70 20.86 -2.34
N LEU A 46 8.16 19.93 -3.16
CA LEU A 46 8.48 18.56 -2.77
C LEU A 46 9.96 18.53 -2.41
N GLN A 47 10.30 18.14 -1.19
CA GLN A 47 11.69 17.99 -0.77
C GLN A 47 12.19 16.59 -1.11
N LEU A 48 13.43 16.48 -1.57
CA LEU A 48 14.05 15.22 -1.99
C LEU A 48 15.39 15.02 -1.28
N ARG A 49 15.62 13.81 -0.79
CA ARG A 49 16.90 13.34 -0.27
C ARG A 49 17.13 11.88 -0.65
N MET A 50 18.37 11.42 -0.59
CA MET A 50 18.72 10.02 -0.88
C MET A 50 19.77 9.53 0.12
N GLN A 51 19.77 8.24 0.40
CA GLN A 51 20.83 7.60 1.16
C GLN A 51 22.09 7.47 0.30
N THR A 52 23.24 7.74 0.90
CA THR A 52 24.55 7.56 0.30
C THR A 52 25.26 6.35 0.90
N ASN A 53 26.29 5.86 0.21
CA ASN A 53 27.13 4.80 0.76
C ASN A 53 27.88 5.30 2.00
N SER A 54 27.87 4.52 3.08
CA SER A 54 28.67 4.80 4.28
C SER A 54 30.15 4.58 4.04
N TYR A 55 30.51 3.61 3.19
CA TYR A 55 31.89 3.31 2.85
C TYR A 55 32.29 4.19 1.67
N GLN A 56 33.22 5.11 1.92
CA GLN A 56 33.75 6.02 0.90
C GLN A 56 35.17 5.57 0.51
N GLU A 57 35.29 4.30 0.11
CA GLU A 57 36.56 3.65 -0.26
C GLU A 57 37.22 4.30 -1.48
N ASP A 58 36.42 4.96 -2.34
CA ASP A 58 36.89 5.61 -3.56
C ASP A 58 37.44 7.03 -3.32
N TRP A 59 37.36 7.56 -2.11
CA TRP A 59 37.77 8.94 -1.82
C TRP A 59 39.14 8.99 -1.16
N ASP A 60 40.15 9.33 -1.97
CA ASP A 60 41.48 9.68 -1.49
C ASP A 60 41.50 11.15 -1.02
N VAL A 61 41.03 11.36 0.20
CA VAL A 61 41.04 12.68 0.85
C VAL A 61 41.88 12.66 2.12
N GLY A 62 42.68 13.71 2.30
CA GLY A 62 43.43 13.91 3.53
C GLY A 62 42.51 14.04 4.75
N GLN A 63 43.04 13.70 5.92
CA GLN A 63 42.34 13.82 7.19
C GLN A 63 41.69 15.22 7.35
N ASP A 64 40.44 15.24 7.80
CA ASP A 64 39.61 16.44 8.00
C ASP A 64 39.41 17.34 6.77
N SER A 65 39.74 16.87 5.56
CA SER A 65 39.64 17.65 4.32
C SER A 65 38.30 17.48 3.58
N TYR A 66 37.21 17.28 4.34
CA TYR A 66 35.88 16.97 3.79
C TYR A 66 35.05 18.21 3.43
N THR A 67 35.43 19.41 3.88
CA THR A 67 34.58 20.61 3.82
C THR A 67 34.13 20.96 2.39
N TRP A 68 35.01 20.83 1.40
CA TRP A 68 34.64 21.10 0.01
C TRP A 68 33.71 20.02 -0.54
N MET A 69 33.90 18.76 -0.16
CA MET A 69 33.03 17.66 -0.55
C MET A 69 31.64 17.82 0.05
N GLU A 70 31.55 18.22 1.33
CA GLU A 70 30.28 18.50 1.98
C GLU A 70 29.48 19.59 1.24
N GLN A 71 30.17 20.63 0.74
CA GLN A 71 29.56 21.69 -0.06
C GLN A 71 29.13 21.21 -1.46
N VAL A 72 29.97 20.42 -2.14
CA VAL A 72 29.69 19.92 -3.50
C VAL A 72 28.56 18.89 -3.48
N TYR A 73 28.61 17.94 -2.55
CA TYR A 73 27.61 16.87 -2.47
C TYR A 73 26.37 17.30 -1.69
N GLY A 74 26.44 18.34 -0.85
CA GLY A 74 25.30 18.73 0.00
C GLY A 74 24.99 17.69 1.07
N ALA A 75 26.03 17.02 1.58
CA ALA A 75 25.95 16.01 2.63
C ALA A 75 26.93 16.35 3.75
N ARG A 76 26.58 16.03 5.00
CA ARG A 76 27.48 16.24 6.13
C ARG A 76 28.29 14.96 6.36
N LEU A 77 29.55 15.00 6.00
CA LEU A 77 30.47 13.87 6.05
C LEU A 77 31.03 13.68 7.47
N SER A 78 31.24 14.77 8.22
CA SER A 78 31.72 14.69 9.61
C SER A 78 30.57 14.69 10.62
N GLY A 79 30.38 13.54 11.29
CA GLY A 79 29.34 13.33 12.33
C GLY A 79 27.90 13.46 11.82
N GLY A 80 27.70 13.47 10.49
CA GLY A 80 26.41 13.55 9.85
C GLY A 80 25.85 12.17 9.49
N ASP A 81 24.59 12.17 9.06
CA ASP A 81 23.92 11.02 8.47
C ASP A 81 24.39 10.81 7.02
N CYS A 82 24.38 9.56 6.54
CA CYS A 82 24.59 9.19 5.14
C CYS A 82 23.39 9.59 4.28
N LEU A 83 23.03 10.88 4.33
CA LEU A 83 21.91 11.46 3.61
C LEU A 83 22.38 12.66 2.80
N GLN A 84 22.18 12.56 1.49
CA GLN A 84 22.39 13.66 0.56
C GLN A 84 21.07 14.40 0.33
N ARG A 85 21.06 15.71 0.58
CA ARG A 85 19.88 16.55 0.38
C ARG A 85 19.93 17.18 -1.01
N TYR A 86 18.97 16.82 -1.87
CA TYR A 86 18.90 17.33 -3.24
C TYR A 86 18.13 18.65 -3.35
N GLY A 87 17.50 19.09 -2.26
CA GLY A 87 16.75 20.34 -2.20
C GLY A 87 15.25 20.12 -2.41
N SER A 88 14.59 21.08 -3.06
CA SER A 88 13.15 21.03 -3.26
C SER A 88 12.72 21.51 -4.64
N VAL A 89 11.61 20.96 -5.11
CA VAL A 89 11.02 21.30 -6.41
C VAL A 89 9.62 21.82 -6.21
N GLU A 90 9.32 23.00 -6.73
CA GLU A 90 7.98 23.60 -6.62
C GLU A 90 6.92 22.72 -7.31
N THR A 91 5.72 22.68 -6.77
CA THR A 91 4.64 21.75 -7.15
C THR A 91 3.44 22.50 -7.73
N LYS A 92 3.68 23.23 -8.83
CA LYS A 92 2.68 24.06 -9.51
C LYS A 92 1.58 23.21 -10.16
N GLN A 93 0.38 23.78 -10.30
CA GLN A 93 -0.66 23.22 -11.15
C GLN A 93 -0.15 22.98 -12.58
N GLY A 94 -0.56 21.87 -13.18
CA GLY A 94 -0.11 21.41 -14.50
C GLY A 94 1.28 20.77 -14.52
N ARG A 95 1.97 20.67 -13.38
CA ARG A 95 3.32 20.08 -13.31
C ARG A 95 3.27 18.57 -13.11
N LEU A 96 4.02 17.86 -13.94
CA LEU A 96 4.38 16.46 -13.73
C LEU A 96 5.79 16.40 -13.13
N LEU A 97 5.94 15.68 -12.02
CA LEU A 97 7.23 15.30 -11.44
C LEU A 97 7.37 13.80 -11.52
N ALA A 98 8.47 13.30 -12.07
CA ALA A 98 8.79 11.88 -12.10
C ALA A 98 10.18 11.66 -11.52
N PHE A 99 10.31 10.73 -10.58
CA PHE A 99 11.56 10.42 -9.91
C PHE A 99 11.63 8.93 -9.55
N PRO A 100 12.84 8.35 -9.54
CA PRO A 100 13.03 6.96 -9.11
C PRO A 100 12.71 6.80 -7.62
N ASN A 101 12.22 5.63 -7.22
CA ASN A 101 11.79 5.33 -5.85
C ASN A 101 12.99 5.11 -4.87
N VAL A 102 14.15 5.65 -5.21
CA VAL A 102 15.31 5.78 -4.31
C VAL A 102 15.30 7.12 -3.58
N PHE A 103 14.55 8.09 -4.08
CA PHE A 103 14.41 9.38 -3.43
C PHE A 103 13.38 9.29 -2.30
N HIS A 104 13.87 9.56 -1.10
CA HIS A 104 13.06 9.84 0.06
C HIS A 104 12.48 11.24 -0.11
N HIS A 105 11.16 11.36 -0.12
CA HIS A 105 10.49 12.62 -0.38
C HIS A 105 9.66 13.08 0.80
N ARG A 106 9.41 14.38 0.89
CA ARG A 106 8.59 14.98 1.94
C ARG A 106 7.79 16.15 1.41
N VAL A 107 6.56 16.26 1.88
CA VAL A 107 5.69 17.43 1.66
C VAL A 107 5.78 18.33 2.89
N PRO A 108 6.40 19.52 2.79
CA PRO A 108 6.39 20.53 3.86
C PRO A 108 4.96 20.95 4.22
N PRO A 109 4.75 21.51 5.42
CA PRO A 109 3.45 22.03 5.82
C PRO A 109 3.05 23.19 4.90
N PHE A 110 1.74 23.37 4.75
CA PHE A 110 1.17 24.45 3.94
C PHE A 110 -0.18 24.87 4.49
N GLU A 111 -0.61 26.07 4.12
CA GLU A 111 -1.85 26.66 4.59
C GLU A 111 -2.56 27.44 3.48
N LEU A 112 -3.78 27.88 3.76
CA LEU A 112 -4.54 28.79 2.90
C LEU A 112 -3.80 30.12 2.72
N GLU A 113 -3.74 30.64 1.49
CA GLU A 113 -3.26 32.01 1.24
C GLU A 113 -4.25 33.04 1.78
N ASP A 114 -5.52 32.89 1.41
CA ASP A 114 -6.66 33.63 1.95
C ASP A 114 -7.41 32.72 2.93
N LYS A 115 -7.18 32.94 4.23
CA LYS A 115 -7.78 32.17 5.33
C LYS A 115 -9.30 32.35 5.45
N THR A 116 -9.90 33.28 4.70
CA THR A 116 -11.35 33.49 4.69
C THR A 116 -12.07 32.57 3.69
N LYS A 117 -11.34 31.96 2.76
CA LYS A 117 -11.90 31.10 1.71
C LYS A 117 -11.34 29.69 1.82
N PRO A 118 -12.09 28.66 1.38
CA PRO A 118 -11.53 27.32 1.23
C PRO A 118 -10.46 27.29 0.14
N GLY A 119 -9.62 26.26 0.16
CA GLY A 119 -8.59 26.00 -0.84
C GLY A 119 -8.33 24.51 -0.96
N HIS A 120 -7.78 24.08 -2.09
CA HIS A 120 -7.58 22.65 -2.35
C HIS A 120 -6.35 22.39 -3.21
N ARG A 121 -5.87 21.16 -3.11
CA ARG A 121 -4.86 20.60 -4.00
C ARG A 121 -5.24 19.20 -4.40
N ARG A 122 -5.34 18.99 -5.71
CA ARG A 122 -5.67 17.72 -6.33
C ARG A 122 -4.51 17.25 -7.19
N PHE A 123 -4.11 16.00 -6.98
CA PHE A 123 -3.03 15.41 -7.72
C PHE A 123 -3.27 13.93 -8.00
N ILE A 124 -2.58 13.44 -9.03
CA ILE A 124 -2.56 12.03 -9.42
C ILE A 124 -1.18 11.51 -9.08
N ALA A 125 -1.12 10.47 -8.26
CA ALA A 125 0.08 9.66 -8.08
C ALA A 125 0.00 8.44 -8.99
N LEU A 126 1.09 8.18 -9.70
CA LEU A 126 1.30 7.02 -10.54
C LEU A 126 2.57 6.34 -10.06
N TRP A 127 2.52 5.01 -9.91
CA TRP A 127 3.67 4.21 -9.49
C TRP A 127 4.05 3.25 -10.59
N LEU A 128 5.34 3.22 -10.92
CA LEU A 128 5.92 2.24 -11.81
C LEU A 128 6.41 1.06 -10.98
N VAL A 129 5.77 -0.08 -11.14
CA VAL A 129 6.23 -1.37 -10.60
C VAL A 129 7.32 -1.93 -11.52
N ASP A 130 8.34 -2.57 -10.94
CA ASP A 130 9.40 -3.26 -11.67
C ASP A 130 8.81 -4.18 -12.76
N PRO A 131 9.05 -3.88 -14.06
CA PRO A 131 8.55 -4.70 -15.16
C PRO A 131 9.07 -6.14 -15.16
N ARG A 132 10.19 -6.41 -14.47
CA ARG A 132 10.76 -7.76 -14.34
C ARG A 132 10.04 -8.60 -13.28
N THR A 133 9.29 -7.94 -12.40
CA THR A 133 8.52 -8.60 -11.35
C THR A 133 7.08 -8.76 -11.81
N ARG A 134 6.64 -10.00 -12.00
CA ARG A 134 5.25 -10.29 -12.35
C ARG A 134 4.39 -10.29 -11.10
N ILE A 135 3.66 -9.20 -10.87
CA ILE A 135 2.64 -9.13 -9.82
C ILE A 135 1.34 -9.74 -10.35
N ILE A 136 0.65 -10.51 -9.51
CA ILE A 136 -0.68 -11.05 -9.82
C ILE A 136 -1.64 -9.88 -9.96
N ASN A 137 -2.24 -9.75 -11.15
CA ASN A 137 -3.29 -8.76 -11.39
C ASN A 137 -4.48 -9.04 -10.46
N THR A 138 -5.08 -8.00 -9.87
CA THR A 138 -6.28 -8.14 -9.03
C THR A 138 -7.45 -8.78 -9.76
N GLY A 139 -7.51 -8.70 -11.10
CA GLY A 139 -8.48 -9.43 -11.92
C GLY A 139 -8.29 -10.97 -11.91
N ASN A 140 -7.12 -11.46 -11.50
CA ASN A 140 -6.83 -12.89 -11.33
C ASN A 140 -6.88 -13.32 -9.86
N VAL A 141 -7.22 -12.42 -8.93
CA VAL A 141 -7.39 -12.76 -7.53
C VAL A 141 -8.81 -13.31 -7.35
N PRO A 142 -8.97 -14.57 -6.90
CA PRO A 142 -10.29 -15.13 -6.66
C PRO A 142 -11.03 -14.36 -5.54
N PRO A 143 -12.37 -14.44 -5.48
CA PRO A 143 -13.13 -13.83 -4.40
C PRO A 143 -12.57 -14.25 -3.03
N GLN A 144 -12.07 -13.28 -2.27
CA GLN A 144 -11.47 -13.54 -0.96
C GLN A 144 -12.50 -13.51 0.17
N GLN A 145 -13.65 -12.85 -0.04
CA GLN A 145 -14.73 -12.82 0.94
C GLN A 145 -15.67 -14.01 0.76
N HIS A 146 -15.95 -14.69 1.87
CA HIS A 146 -16.86 -15.83 1.91
C HIS A 146 -18.22 -15.55 1.25
N GLY A 147 -18.85 -14.41 1.63
CA GLY A 147 -20.17 -14.02 1.14
C GLY A 147 -20.24 -13.92 -0.39
N TRP A 148 -19.21 -13.37 -1.03
CA TRP A 148 -19.18 -13.25 -2.49
C TRP A 148 -19.07 -14.61 -3.19
N TRP A 149 -18.29 -15.52 -2.61
CA TRP A 149 -18.20 -16.88 -3.15
C TRP A 149 -19.53 -17.62 -2.98
N THR A 150 -20.17 -17.53 -1.81
CA THR A 150 -21.46 -18.17 -1.56
C THR A 150 -22.56 -17.60 -2.46
N ASP A 151 -22.60 -16.28 -2.66
CA ASP A 151 -23.58 -15.65 -3.54
C ASP A 151 -23.37 -16.06 -5.01
N LYS A 152 -22.11 -16.20 -5.45
CA LYS A 152 -21.82 -16.66 -6.82
C LYS A 152 -22.11 -18.14 -7.03
N ALA A 153 -21.80 -18.98 -6.04
CA ALA A 153 -21.99 -20.43 -6.12
C ALA A 153 -23.45 -20.84 -5.90
N PHE A 154 -24.17 -20.15 -5.01
CA PHE A 154 -25.48 -20.56 -4.50
C PHE A 154 -26.57 -19.48 -4.63
N GLY A 155 -26.26 -18.22 -4.95
CA GLY A 155 -27.22 -17.12 -5.01
C GLY A 155 -28.27 -17.24 -6.12
N ASN A 156 -27.97 -17.98 -7.19
CA ASN A 156 -28.92 -18.24 -8.29
C ASN A 156 -29.79 -19.50 -8.09
N LEU A 157 -29.78 -20.09 -6.90
CA LEU A 157 -30.64 -21.21 -6.56
C LEU A 157 -32.07 -20.72 -6.27
N GLU A 158 -32.80 -20.33 -7.32
CA GLU A 158 -34.26 -20.34 -7.27
C GLU A 158 -34.74 -21.79 -6.99
N GLU A 159 -35.90 -21.97 -6.35
CA GLU A 159 -36.45 -23.30 -5.93
C GLU A 159 -36.30 -24.41 -6.99
N LYS A 160 -36.36 -24.08 -8.28
CA LYS A 160 -36.20 -25.03 -9.40
C LYS A 160 -34.79 -25.61 -9.56
N ASN A 161 -33.74 -24.87 -9.17
CA ASN A 161 -32.34 -25.31 -9.27
C ASN A 161 -31.78 -25.84 -7.94
N ALA A 162 -32.45 -25.58 -6.82
CA ALA A 162 -32.07 -26.06 -5.48
C ALA A 162 -31.85 -27.59 -5.43
N ASN A 163 -32.63 -28.35 -6.20
CA ASN A 163 -32.53 -29.81 -6.30
C ASN A 163 -31.28 -30.33 -7.04
N LYS A 164 -30.52 -29.45 -7.71
CA LYS A 164 -29.27 -29.83 -8.40
C LYS A 164 -28.06 -29.87 -7.47
N VAL A 165 -28.16 -29.27 -6.28
CA VAL A 165 -27.09 -29.30 -5.28
C VAL A 165 -27.24 -30.57 -4.45
N PRO A 166 -26.21 -31.42 -4.36
CA PRO A 166 -26.22 -32.58 -3.47
C PRO A 166 -26.50 -32.15 -2.03
N ARG A 167 -27.41 -32.86 -1.37
CA ARG A 167 -27.85 -32.53 -0.01
C ARG A 167 -26.70 -32.51 1.01
N THR A 168 -25.71 -33.37 0.84
CA THR A 168 -24.51 -33.44 1.68
C THR A 168 -23.69 -32.14 1.59
N LEU A 169 -23.46 -31.65 0.37
CA LEU A 169 -22.78 -30.37 0.14
C LEU A 169 -23.57 -29.18 0.67
N ALA A 170 -24.89 -29.14 0.44
CA ALA A 170 -25.75 -28.07 0.93
C ALA A 170 -25.73 -28.00 2.48
N LYS A 171 -25.72 -29.15 3.16
CA LYS A 171 -25.63 -29.22 4.62
C LYS A 171 -24.27 -28.73 5.12
N MET A 172 -23.16 -29.21 4.55
CA MET A 172 -21.81 -28.75 4.91
C MET A 172 -21.67 -27.24 4.72
N MET A 173 -22.14 -26.70 3.59
CA MET A 173 -22.05 -25.26 3.30
C MET A 173 -23.00 -24.40 4.14
N SER A 174 -24.12 -24.97 4.61
CA SER A 174 -25.02 -24.27 5.55
C SER A 174 -24.42 -24.07 6.93
N GLU A 175 -23.44 -24.90 7.34
CA GLU A 175 -22.68 -24.69 8.57
C GLU A 175 -21.71 -23.51 8.44
N VAL A 176 -21.27 -23.20 7.21
CA VAL A 176 -20.33 -22.11 6.91
C VAL A 176 -21.04 -20.79 6.57
N ALA A 177 -22.19 -20.84 5.88
CA ALA A 177 -23.06 -19.70 5.58
C ALA A 177 -24.52 -20.01 5.95
N PRO A 178 -24.87 -19.94 7.25
CA PRO A 178 -26.21 -20.29 7.73
C PRO A 178 -27.29 -19.34 7.24
N ASP A 179 -26.94 -18.09 6.88
CA ASP A 179 -27.90 -17.05 6.54
C ASP A 179 -28.27 -16.96 5.06
N HIS A 180 -27.60 -17.70 4.17
CA HIS A 180 -27.78 -17.58 2.73
C HIS A 180 -29.05 -18.29 2.23
N ASP A 181 -29.95 -17.52 1.61
CA ASP A 181 -31.31 -17.98 1.21
C ASP A 181 -31.28 -19.19 0.24
N GLY A 182 -30.37 -19.19 -0.74
CA GLY A 182 -30.24 -20.32 -1.68
C GLY A 182 -29.76 -21.63 -1.04
N LEU A 183 -28.98 -21.55 0.05
CA LEU A 183 -28.52 -22.72 0.80
C LEU A 183 -29.63 -23.26 1.70
N LYS A 184 -30.41 -22.36 2.35
CA LYS A 184 -31.63 -22.73 3.08
C LYS A 184 -32.63 -23.44 2.17
N ALA A 185 -32.84 -22.93 0.97
CA ALA A 185 -33.70 -23.54 -0.05
C ALA A 185 -33.19 -24.92 -0.51
N ALA A 186 -31.87 -25.08 -0.70
CA ALA A 186 -31.27 -26.37 -1.08
C ALA A 186 -31.38 -27.43 0.03
N VAL A 187 -31.22 -27.03 1.30
CA VAL A 187 -31.38 -27.92 2.46
C VAL A 187 -32.85 -28.33 2.64
N SER A 188 -33.79 -27.40 2.45
CA SER A 188 -35.24 -27.66 2.62
C SER A 188 -35.84 -28.46 1.46
N ALA A 189 -35.37 -28.27 0.22
CA ALA A 189 -35.88 -28.96 -0.95
C ALA A 189 -35.59 -30.48 -0.95
N GLY A 190 -34.58 -30.93 -0.19
CA GLY A 190 -34.43 -32.32 0.27
C GLY A 190 -34.23 -33.41 -0.80
N SER A 191 -34.20 -33.08 -2.10
CA SER A 191 -34.28 -34.06 -3.20
C SER A 191 -32.98 -34.27 -4.01
N GLY A 192 -31.91 -33.53 -3.71
CA GLY A 192 -30.60 -33.73 -4.35
C GLY A 192 -30.01 -35.10 -4.00
N LYS A 193 -29.65 -35.89 -5.03
CA LYS A 193 -28.98 -37.20 -4.84
C LYS A 193 -27.74 -37.04 -3.97
N SER A 194 -27.57 -37.94 -2.99
CA SER A 194 -26.34 -37.99 -2.19
C SER A 194 -25.15 -38.29 -3.09
N LEU A 195 -24.03 -37.60 -2.86
CA LEU A 195 -22.78 -37.95 -3.51
C LEU A 195 -22.33 -39.35 -3.03
N PRO A 196 -21.67 -40.14 -3.89
CA PRO A 196 -20.93 -41.32 -3.49
C PRO A 196 -19.93 -40.99 -2.39
N LYS A 197 -19.68 -41.96 -1.49
CA LYS A 197 -18.79 -41.79 -0.33
C LYS A 197 -17.39 -41.31 -0.73
N GLU A 198 -16.84 -41.84 -1.82
CA GLU A 198 -15.52 -41.46 -2.35
C GLU A 198 -15.44 -39.97 -2.70
N LEU A 199 -16.49 -39.39 -3.28
CA LEU A 199 -16.53 -37.97 -3.63
C LEU A 199 -16.74 -37.09 -2.39
N ILE A 200 -17.42 -37.60 -1.35
CA ILE A 200 -17.56 -36.89 -0.08
C ILE A 200 -16.20 -36.84 0.61
N ASP A 201 -15.51 -37.98 0.71
CA ASP A 201 -14.19 -38.08 1.33
C ASP A 201 -13.17 -37.17 0.60
N MET A 202 -13.24 -37.08 -0.73
CA MET A 202 -12.43 -36.14 -1.52
C MET A 202 -12.76 -34.67 -1.22
N VAL A 203 -14.04 -34.32 -1.13
CA VAL A 203 -14.46 -32.95 -0.80
C VAL A 203 -14.01 -32.60 0.61
N GLU A 204 -14.20 -33.48 1.59
CA GLU A 204 -13.77 -33.28 2.98
C GLU A 204 -12.25 -33.13 3.08
N ALA A 205 -11.48 -33.92 2.34
CA ALA A 205 -10.02 -33.81 2.29
C ALA A 205 -9.54 -32.46 1.71
N GLU A 206 -10.20 -31.96 0.66
CA GLU A 206 -9.85 -30.69 -0.01
C GLU A 206 -10.37 -29.45 0.75
N THR A 207 -11.55 -29.54 1.37
CA THR A 207 -12.16 -28.45 2.16
C THR A 207 -11.61 -28.35 3.58
N GLY A 208 -11.12 -29.45 4.16
CA GLY A 208 -10.67 -29.51 5.55
C GLY A 208 -9.38 -28.75 5.85
N ASN A 209 -8.61 -28.33 4.84
CA ASN A 209 -7.32 -27.66 5.06
C ASN A 209 -7.04 -26.39 4.24
N LEU A 210 -7.83 -25.98 3.23
CA LEU A 210 -7.36 -24.86 2.36
C LEU A 210 -8.39 -24.03 1.56
N ALA A 211 -9.70 -24.25 1.61
CA ALA A 211 -10.55 -23.77 0.51
C ALA A 211 -11.83 -22.98 0.89
N ILE A 212 -11.94 -22.45 2.10
CA ILE A 212 -13.05 -21.56 2.45
C ILE A 212 -12.53 -20.11 2.49
N PRO A 213 -13.05 -19.20 1.64
CA PRO A 213 -12.65 -17.80 1.67
C PRO A 213 -12.93 -17.19 3.06
N MET A 214 -12.07 -16.26 3.48
CA MET A 214 -12.08 -15.73 4.85
C MET A 214 -13.40 -15.02 5.20
N SER A 215 -13.76 -15.06 6.47
CA SER A 215 -14.94 -14.33 6.96
C SER A 215 -14.69 -12.81 6.95
N LEU A 216 -15.76 -12.02 7.00
CA LEU A 216 -15.64 -10.56 7.00
C LEU A 216 -14.96 -10.02 8.28
N ASP A 217 -15.17 -10.69 9.42
CA ASP A 217 -14.51 -10.28 10.67
C ASP A 217 -13.05 -10.71 10.70
N GLU A 218 -12.73 -11.91 10.20
CA GLU A 218 -11.35 -12.33 9.97
C GLU A 218 -10.61 -11.39 9.02
N ALA A 219 -11.26 -10.96 7.91
CA ALA A 219 -10.69 -9.97 7.00
C ALA A 219 -10.41 -8.63 7.68
N LYS A 220 -11.29 -8.16 8.59
CA LYS A 220 -11.05 -6.94 9.38
C LYS A 220 -9.86 -7.12 10.31
N GLU A 221 -9.74 -8.26 10.98
CA GLU A 221 -8.60 -8.54 11.86
C GLU A 221 -7.29 -8.58 11.09
N HIS A 222 -7.24 -9.27 9.95
CA HIS A 222 -6.06 -9.30 9.09
C HIS A 222 -5.71 -7.90 8.58
N ARG A 223 -6.70 -7.09 8.20
CA ARG A 223 -6.49 -5.69 7.83
C ARG A 223 -5.83 -4.90 8.97
N LEU A 224 -6.31 -5.05 10.20
CA LEU A 224 -5.74 -4.35 11.35
C LEU A 224 -4.30 -4.77 11.63
N LYS A 225 -4.02 -6.09 11.60
CA LYS A 225 -2.65 -6.63 11.74
C LYS A 225 -1.72 -6.07 10.66
N LEU A 226 -2.18 -6.04 9.42
CA LEU A 226 -1.41 -5.54 8.28
C LEU A 226 -1.15 -4.03 8.38
N MET A 227 -2.09 -3.24 8.92
CA MET A 227 -1.87 -1.80 9.18
C MET A 227 -0.86 -1.55 10.31
N ASP A 228 -0.88 -2.37 11.37
CA ASP A 228 0.12 -2.30 12.45
C ASP A 228 1.51 -2.67 11.93
N GLU A 229 1.63 -3.77 11.16
CA GLU A 229 2.88 -4.16 10.51
C GLU A 229 3.42 -3.05 9.59
N ARG A 230 2.56 -2.44 8.76
CA ARG A 230 2.93 -1.30 7.89
C ARG A 230 3.54 -0.16 8.68
N THR A 231 2.88 0.25 9.77
CA THR A 231 3.33 1.35 10.63
C THR A 231 4.69 1.06 11.28
N ARG A 232 4.94 -0.20 11.68
CA ARG A 232 6.24 -0.60 12.26
C ARG A 232 7.37 -0.58 11.24
N TYR A 233 7.10 -0.98 10.00
CA TYR A 233 8.09 -0.94 8.92
C TYR A 233 8.49 0.49 8.57
N GLU A 234 7.52 1.40 8.46
CA GLU A 234 7.76 2.82 8.20
C GLU A 234 8.69 3.44 9.26
N ARG A 235 8.39 3.23 10.55
CA ARG A 235 9.23 3.71 11.65
C ARG A 235 10.65 3.12 11.62
N THR A 236 10.75 1.82 11.31
CA THR A 236 12.05 1.13 11.24
C THR A 236 12.87 1.64 10.06
N ALA A 237 12.24 1.87 8.92
CA ALA A 237 12.86 2.46 7.75
C ALA A 237 13.39 3.86 8.11
N GLU A 238 12.56 4.77 8.59
CA GLU A 238 12.99 6.13 8.97
C GLU A 238 14.17 6.11 9.96
N THR A 239 14.13 5.20 10.94
CA THR A 239 15.22 5.01 11.89
C THR A 239 16.52 4.52 11.23
N LYS A 240 16.44 3.60 10.26
CA LYS A 240 17.62 3.14 9.50
C LYS A 240 18.20 4.25 8.63
N TRP A 241 17.34 5.07 8.01
CA TRP A 241 17.78 6.18 7.16
C TRP A 241 18.54 7.25 7.95
N SER A 242 18.22 7.47 9.21
CA SER A 242 18.83 8.51 10.06
C SER A 242 20.02 8.06 10.90
N LYS A 243 20.30 6.76 11.00
CA LYS A 243 21.35 6.20 11.89
C LYS A 243 22.64 5.78 11.19
N VAL A 244 22.67 5.73 9.87
CA VAL A 244 23.89 5.37 9.13
C VAL A 244 24.77 6.61 9.00
N GLN A 245 26.04 6.51 9.39
CA GLN A 245 27.03 7.58 9.31
C GLN A 245 28.16 7.18 8.36
N TYR A 246 28.88 8.17 7.84
CA TYR A 246 30.00 7.93 6.95
C TYR A 246 31.16 7.29 7.72
N SER A 247 31.78 6.29 7.10
CA SER A 247 32.98 5.60 7.55
C SER A 247 34.06 5.85 6.51
N PHE A 248 35.05 6.66 6.87
CA PHE A 248 36.25 6.89 6.05
C PHE A 248 37.34 5.93 6.50
N CYS A 249 37.94 5.20 5.55
CA CYS A 249 39.13 4.40 5.84
C CYS A 249 40.31 5.35 6.08
N GLU A 250 40.88 5.32 7.27
CA GLU A 250 42.12 6.05 7.58
C GLU A 250 43.29 5.34 6.88
N HIS A 251 43.95 6.02 5.94
CA HIS A 251 45.19 5.59 5.30
C HIS A 251 46.34 6.55 5.62
#